data_AF-A0A8H4TQ81-F1
#
_entry.id   AF-A0A8H4TQ81-F1
#
_cell.length_a   1.000
_cell.length_b   1.000
_cell.length_c   1.000
_cell.angle_alpha   90.00
_cell.angle_beta   90.00
_cell.angle_gamma   90.00
#
_symmetry.space_group_name_H-M   'P 1'
#
loop_
_entity.id
_entity.type
_entity.pdbx_description
1 polymer ?
#
loop_
_entity_poly.entity_id
_entity_poly.type
_entity_poly.pdbx_seq_one_letter_code
_entity_poly.pdbx_strand_id
1 'polypeptide(L)'
;MAIRFFLGMFEAASMPGFALLSSQWYTVGEHNSRTGLWISSNGWGQIVGGLVAYGISRGTTDHPSALAGWKIIFIAIGCFTTLVGILFFWVIPDNQLNCRWLNERDRLLALERVRENEQGIGNRKFKWYQFREALLDPLTWALFAYGVLSDIPNGGITNFFSGAVVIIACISNGLAGDYFKQRTLIACLPMLCAAIGMLLIIALPLSNNVGRLIGYYMTQALPATGATVLSLISSNIAGYTKKTTVAALYLI
;
A
#
# COMPACT_ATOMS: atom_id res chain seq x y z
N MET A 1 18.75 -13.24 13.16
CA MET A 1 18.87 -12.46 11.91
C MET A 1 18.24 -13.16 10.70
N ALA A 2 18.51 -14.45 10.46
CA ALA A 2 17.92 -15.19 9.33
C ALA A 2 16.39 -15.13 9.23
N ILE A 3 15.65 -15.30 10.33
CA ILE A 3 14.17 -15.24 10.32
C ILE A 3 13.64 -13.87 9.86
N ARG A 4 14.29 -12.78 10.28
CA ARG A 4 13.91 -11.42 9.85
C ARG A 4 14.20 -11.18 8.36
N PHE A 5 15.28 -11.76 7.85
CA PHE A 5 15.60 -11.69 6.42
C PHE A 5 14.51 -12.38 5.57
N PHE A 6 14.10 -13.59 5.95
CA PHE A 6 13.02 -14.28 5.25
C PHE A 6 11.67 -13.55 5.38
N LEU A 7 11.36 -13.02 6.56
CA LEU A 7 10.15 -12.21 6.75
C LEU A 7 10.12 -11.02 5.78
N GLY A 8 11.21 -10.24 5.73
CA GLY A 8 11.30 -9.09 4.81
C GLY A 8 11.25 -9.50 3.34
N MET A 9 11.88 -10.63 2.97
CA MET A 9 11.84 -11.15 1.59
C MET A 9 10.41 -11.47 1.14
N PHE A 10 9.61 -12.11 1.99
CA PHE A 10 8.22 -12.43 1.66
C PHE A 10 7.30 -11.20 1.72
N GLU A 11 7.56 -10.28 2.65
CA GLU A 11 6.78 -9.06 2.81
C GLU A 11 6.98 -8.08 1.63
N ALA A 12 8.20 -7.97 1.11
CA ALA A 12 8.53 -7.09 -0.01
C ALA A 12 7.76 -7.43 -1.30
N ALA A 13 7.37 -8.68 -1.49
CA ALA A 13 6.59 -9.10 -2.66
C ALA A 13 5.11 -8.70 -2.60
N SER A 14 4.61 -8.34 -1.42
CA SER A 14 3.18 -8.15 -1.18
C SER A 14 2.62 -6.92 -1.90
N MET A 15 3.24 -5.75 -1.73
CA MET A 15 2.82 -4.50 -2.37
C MET A 15 2.85 -4.52 -3.90
N PRO A 16 3.95 -4.93 -4.57
CA PRO A 16 3.94 -5.04 -6.03
C PRO A 16 2.94 -6.10 -6.52
N GLY A 17 2.71 -7.17 -5.75
CA GLY A 17 1.67 -8.16 -6.02
C GLY A 17 0.26 -7.55 -6.06
N PHE A 18 -0.10 -6.75 -5.06
CA PHE A 18 -1.40 -6.06 -5.01
C PHE A 18 -1.55 -5.00 -6.10
N ALA A 19 -0.48 -4.28 -6.44
CA ALA A 19 -0.49 -3.32 -7.55
C ALA A 19 -0.76 -4.02 -8.89
N LEU A 20 -0.12 -5.17 -9.14
CA LEU A 20 -0.35 -5.96 -10.34
C LEU A 20 -1.77 -6.52 -10.39
N LEU A 21 -2.25 -7.11 -9.30
CA LEU A 21 -3.61 -7.64 -9.22
C LEU A 21 -4.65 -6.55 -9.46
N SER A 22 -4.43 -5.36 -8.88
CA SER A 22 -5.30 -4.20 -9.11
C SER A 22 -5.31 -3.77 -10.59
N SER A 23 -4.15 -3.74 -11.23
CA SER A 23 -4.03 -3.40 -12.65
C SER A 23 -4.69 -4.44 -13.59
N GLN A 24 -4.72 -5.70 -13.17
CA GLN A 24 -5.32 -6.78 -13.93
C GLN A 24 -6.83 -6.82 -13.80
N TRP A 25 -7.40 -6.51 -12.63
CA TRP A 25 -8.84 -6.71 -12.37
C TRP A 25 -9.69 -5.45 -12.50
N TYR A 26 -9.09 -4.27 -12.44
CA TYR A 26 -9.81 -2.99 -12.43
C TYR A 26 -9.44 -2.10 -13.61
N THR A 27 -10.36 -1.21 -13.98
CA THR A 27 -10.10 -0.25 -15.06
C THR A 27 -9.17 0.87 -14.60
N VAL A 28 -8.46 1.50 -15.55
CA VAL A 28 -7.53 2.61 -15.26
C VAL A 28 -8.23 3.68 -14.44
N GLY A 29 -9.51 3.98 -14.71
CA GLY A 29 -10.32 4.96 -13.97
C GLY A 29 -10.64 4.61 -12.52
N GLU A 30 -10.43 3.37 -12.09
CA GLU A 30 -10.69 2.90 -10.71
C GLU A 30 -9.41 2.62 -9.93
N HIS A 31 -8.24 2.61 -10.57
CA HIS A 31 -6.98 2.22 -9.93
C HIS A 31 -6.68 3.05 -8.67
N ASN A 32 -7.05 4.34 -8.62
CA ASN A 32 -6.73 5.18 -7.48
C ASN A 32 -7.56 4.84 -6.23
N SER A 33 -8.88 4.68 -6.36
CA SER A 33 -9.73 4.28 -5.24
C SER A 33 -9.38 2.88 -4.75
N ARG A 34 -9.08 1.94 -5.64
CA ARG A 34 -8.64 0.59 -5.26
C ARG A 34 -7.30 0.63 -4.52
N THR A 35 -6.36 1.44 -5.01
CA THR A 35 -5.04 1.59 -4.38
C THR A 35 -5.12 2.27 -3.02
N GLY A 36 -5.92 3.33 -2.91
CA GLY A 36 -6.21 3.96 -1.62
C GLY A 36 -6.91 3.02 -0.63
N LEU A 37 -7.82 2.16 -1.12
CA LEU A 37 -8.52 1.19 -0.28
C LEU A 37 -7.57 0.16 0.32
N TRP A 38 -6.72 -0.50 -0.48
CA TRP A 38 -5.85 -1.52 0.09
C TRP A 38 -4.72 -0.92 0.94
N ILE A 39 -4.21 0.29 0.62
CA ILE A 39 -3.24 1.01 1.48
C ILE A 39 -3.87 1.45 2.80
N SER A 40 -5.18 1.78 2.83
CA SER A 40 -5.89 2.09 4.07
C SER A 40 -5.87 0.95 5.09
N SER A 41 -5.64 -0.29 4.63
CA SER A 41 -5.46 -1.46 5.50
C SER A 41 -4.27 -1.30 6.45
N ASN A 42 -3.28 -0.44 6.14
CA ASN A 42 -2.20 -0.10 7.06
C ASN A 42 -2.76 0.55 8.35
N GLY A 43 -3.70 1.49 8.22
CA GLY A 43 -4.35 2.11 9.37
C GLY A 43 -5.23 1.14 10.15
N TRP A 44 -5.93 0.23 9.47
CA TRP A 44 -6.67 -0.85 10.14
C TRP A 44 -5.74 -1.78 10.91
N GLY A 45 -4.60 -2.15 10.32
CA GLY A 45 -3.58 -2.97 10.96
C GLY A 45 -3.03 -2.33 12.23
N GLN A 46 -2.84 -1.01 12.24
CA GLN A 46 -2.42 -0.28 13.44
C GLN A 46 -3.49 -0.29 14.54
N ILE A 47 -4.75 -0.05 14.20
CA ILE A 47 -5.86 -0.04 15.18
C ILE A 47 -6.07 -1.45 15.76
N VAL A 48 -6.28 -2.44 14.89
CA VAL A 48 -6.54 -3.82 15.32
C VAL A 48 -5.32 -4.42 15.99
N GLY A 49 -4.13 -4.22 15.43
CA GLY A 49 -2.86 -4.68 16.00
C GLY A 49 -2.60 -4.06 17.38
N GLY A 50 -2.88 -2.77 17.55
CA GLY A 50 -2.80 -2.10 18.86
C GLY A 50 -3.76 -2.66 19.89
N LEU A 51 -5.02 -2.93 19.50
CA LEU A 51 -6.02 -3.54 20.39
C LEU A 51 -5.65 -4.97 20.79
N VAL A 52 -5.19 -5.78 19.84
CA VAL A 52 -4.72 -7.15 20.11
C VAL A 52 -3.50 -7.14 21.02
N ALA A 53 -2.54 -6.25 20.76
CA ALA A 53 -1.35 -6.08 21.59
C ALA A 53 -1.70 -5.65 23.01
N TYR A 54 -2.64 -4.70 23.17
CA TYR A 54 -3.14 -4.27 24.47
C TYR A 54 -3.82 -5.42 25.22
N GLY A 55 -4.72 -6.16 24.56
CA GLY A 55 -5.43 -7.29 25.14
C GLY A 55 -4.49 -8.40 25.62
N ILE A 56 -3.50 -8.77 24.80
CA ILE A 56 -2.50 -9.78 25.17
C ILE A 56 -1.57 -9.26 26.28
N SER A 57 -1.14 -8.01 26.22
CA SER A 57 -0.28 -7.41 27.25
C SER A 57 -0.95 -7.41 28.62
N ARG A 58 -2.22 -6.98 28.70
CA ARG A 58 -3.01 -7.00 29.93
C ARG A 58 -3.25 -8.43 30.43
N GLY A 59 -3.67 -9.34 29.54
CA GLY A 59 -3.89 -10.74 29.89
C GLY A 59 -2.64 -11.47 30.41
N THR A 60 -1.46 -11.13 29.87
CA THR A 60 -0.17 -11.69 30.34
C THR A 60 0.26 -11.13 31.69
N THR A 61 -0.23 -9.93 32.04
CA THR A 61 0.02 -9.27 33.34
C THR A 61 -0.88 -9.86 34.43
N ASP A 62 -2.15 -10.13 34.09
CA ASP A 62 -3.15 -10.67 35.00
C ASP A 62 -2.98 -12.20 35.23
N HIS A 63 -2.51 -12.92 34.21
CA HIS A 63 -2.23 -14.36 34.27
C HIS A 63 -0.84 -14.67 33.72
N PRO A 64 0.14 -15.04 34.58
CA PRO A 64 1.49 -15.36 34.12
C PRO A 64 1.47 -16.57 33.17
N SER A 65 1.66 -16.32 31.88
CA SER A 65 1.77 -17.37 30.87
C SER A 65 3.21 -17.86 30.73
N ALA A 66 3.38 -19.13 30.31
CA ALA A 66 4.69 -19.72 30.02
C ALA A 66 5.46 -18.99 28.89
N LEU A 67 4.77 -18.20 28.08
CA LEU A 67 5.32 -17.39 26.99
C LEU A 67 5.21 -15.90 27.34
N ALA A 68 6.25 -15.13 27.01
CA ALA A 68 6.22 -13.67 27.12
C ALA A 68 5.18 -13.08 26.15
N GLY A 69 4.43 -12.05 26.58
CA GLY A 69 3.31 -11.48 25.82
C GLY A 69 3.66 -11.07 24.38
N TRP A 70 4.86 -10.52 24.15
CA TRP A 70 5.31 -10.18 22.79
C TRP A 70 5.44 -11.39 21.86
N LYS A 71 5.82 -12.57 22.37
CA LYS A 71 5.89 -13.81 21.58
C LYS A 71 4.49 -14.27 21.19
N ILE A 72 3.53 -14.14 22.11
CA ILE A 72 2.13 -14.50 21.87
C ILE A 72 1.53 -13.62 20.78
N ILE A 73 1.84 -12.32 20.77
CA ILE A 73 1.42 -11.40 19.70
C ILE A 73 1.91 -11.87 18.34
N PHE A 74 3.21 -12.19 18.20
CA PHE A 74 3.76 -12.68 16.93
C PHE A 74 3.17 -14.03 16.49
N ILE A 75 2.92 -14.95 17.42
CA ILE A 75 2.31 -16.24 17.09
C ILE A 75 0.86 -16.05 16.63
N ALA A 76 0.06 -15.26 17.37
CA ALA A 76 -1.34 -15.01 17.04
C ALA A 76 -1.50 -14.35 15.66
N ILE A 77 -0.76 -13.27 15.41
CA ILE A 77 -0.80 -12.57 14.13
C ILE A 77 -0.22 -13.46 13.02
N GLY A 78 0.89 -14.16 13.26
CA GLY A 78 1.50 -15.05 12.27
C GLY A 78 0.61 -16.22 11.86
N CYS A 79 -0.10 -16.84 12.80
CA CYS A 79 -1.09 -17.87 12.48
C CYS A 79 -2.25 -17.31 11.67
N PHE A 80 -2.78 -16.14 12.07
CA PHE A 80 -3.86 -15.49 11.36
C PHE A 80 -3.47 -15.12 9.92
N THR A 81 -2.31 -14.51 9.70
CA THR A 81 -1.84 -14.16 8.35
C THR A 81 -1.58 -15.38 7.49
N THR A 82 -1.06 -16.46 8.08
CA THR A 82 -0.88 -17.75 7.38
C THR A 82 -2.21 -18.33 6.90
N LEU A 83 -3.23 -18.34 7.77
CA LEU A 83 -4.57 -18.80 7.41
C LEU A 83 -5.18 -17.97 6.30
N VAL A 84 -5.09 -16.63 6.40
CA VAL A 84 -5.58 -15.73 5.34
C VAL A 84 -4.83 -15.95 4.03
N GLY A 85 -3.50 -16.17 4.07
CA GLY A 85 -2.70 -16.48 2.88
C GLY A 85 -3.11 -17.79 2.20
N ILE A 86 -3.40 -18.84 2.98
CA ILE A 86 -3.90 -20.12 2.44
C ILE A 86 -5.27 -19.91 1.78
N LEU A 87 -6.18 -19.18 2.43
CA LEU A 87 -7.49 -18.87 1.84
C LEU A 87 -7.35 -18.05 0.56
N PHE A 88 -6.46 -17.06 0.55
CA PHE A 88 -6.19 -16.21 -0.61
C PHE A 88 -5.73 -17.05 -1.81
N PHE A 89 -4.84 -18.03 -1.59
CA PHE A 89 -4.36 -18.93 -2.64
C PHE A 89 -5.48 -19.75 -3.29
N TRP A 90 -6.52 -20.11 -2.55
CA TRP A 90 -7.64 -20.89 -3.07
C TRP A 90 -8.74 -20.03 -3.71
N VAL A 91 -8.96 -18.83 -3.18
CA VAL A 91 -10.08 -17.95 -3.58
C VAL A 91 -9.70 -17.02 -4.74
N ILE A 92 -8.46 -16.51 -4.76
CA ILE A 92 -8.04 -15.48 -5.72
C ILE A 92 -7.39 -16.13 -6.95
N PRO A 93 -8.00 -16.01 -8.14
CA PRO A 93 -7.45 -16.57 -9.37
C PRO A 93 -6.38 -15.64 -10.00
N ASP A 94 -5.35 -16.23 -10.60
CA ASP A 94 -4.25 -15.52 -11.28
C ASP A 94 -4.68 -14.60 -12.43
N ASN A 95 -5.84 -14.88 -13.03
CA ASN A 95 -6.36 -14.21 -14.21
C ASN A 95 -7.88 -14.42 -14.29
N GLN A 96 -8.60 -13.47 -14.88
CA GLN A 96 -10.04 -13.49 -15.13
C GLN A 96 -10.49 -14.77 -15.85
N LEU A 97 -9.64 -15.33 -16.71
CA LEU A 97 -9.92 -16.58 -17.44
C LEU A 97 -9.96 -17.82 -16.53
N ASN A 98 -9.11 -17.85 -15.50
CA ASN A 98 -9.01 -18.95 -14.54
C ASN A 98 -9.91 -18.75 -13.32
N CYS A 99 -10.83 -17.79 -13.37
CA CYS A 99 -11.67 -17.43 -12.26
C CYS A 99 -12.68 -18.54 -11.92
N ARG A 100 -12.48 -19.21 -10.78
CA ARG A 100 -13.33 -20.34 -10.35
C ARG A 100 -14.76 -19.94 -9.97
N TRP A 101 -14.98 -18.67 -9.65
CA TRP A 101 -16.25 -18.15 -9.13
C TRP A 101 -17.10 -17.40 -10.18
N LEU A 102 -16.53 -17.04 -11.34
CA LEU A 102 -17.28 -16.42 -12.44
C LEU A 102 -17.76 -17.47 -13.45
N ASN A 103 -18.99 -17.31 -13.92
CA ASN A 103 -19.52 -18.04 -15.08
C ASN A 103 -18.82 -17.59 -16.37
N GLU A 104 -18.86 -18.41 -17.41
CA GLU A 104 -18.17 -18.15 -18.69
C GLU A 104 -18.57 -16.80 -19.32
N ARG A 105 -19.86 -16.44 -19.26
CA ARG A 105 -20.35 -15.13 -19.71
C ARG A 105 -19.77 -13.96 -18.90
N ASP A 106 -19.73 -14.10 -17.58
CA ASP A 106 -19.22 -13.04 -16.70
C ASP A 106 -17.70 -12.89 -16.83
N ARG A 107 -16.98 -13.98 -17.13
CA ARG A 107 -15.54 -13.93 -17.46
C ARG A 107 -15.28 -13.13 -18.73
N LEU A 108 -16.11 -13.29 -19.77
CA LEU A 108 -15.99 -12.51 -21.01
C LEU A 108 -16.29 -11.04 -20.76
N LEU A 109 -17.31 -10.70 -19.96
CA LEU A 109 -17.61 -9.32 -19.58
C LEU A 109 -16.47 -8.68 -18.76
N ALA A 110 -15.89 -9.42 -17.82
CA ALA A 110 -14.74 -8.95 -17.04
C ALA A 110 -13.50 -8.73 -17.93
N LEU A 111 -13.29 -9.59 -18.91
CA LEU A 111 -12.18 -9.47 -19.85
C LEU A 111 -12.35 -8.27 -20.78
N GLU A 112 -13.55 -8.06 -21.32
CA GLU A 112 -13.83 -6.91 -22.20
C GLU A 112 -13.71 -5.59 -21.44
N ARG A 113 -14.14 -5.54 -20.17
CA ARG A 113 -13.97 -4.36 -19.30
C ARG A 113 -12.49 -3.98 -19.11
N VAL A 114 -11.63 -4.96 -18.88
CA VAL A 114 -10.19 -4.70 -18.64
C VAL A 114 -9.45 -4.44 -19.95
N ARG A 115 -9.99 -4.89 -21.09
CA ARG A 115 -9.43 -4.63 -22.43
C ARG A 115 -9.28 -3.15 -22.74
N GLU A 116 -10.17 -2.31 -22.21
CA GLU A 116 -10.10 -0.83 -22.31
C GLU A 116 -8.78 -0.28 -21.76
N ASN A 117 -8.13 -0.97 -20.82
CA ASN A 117 -6.86 -0.52 -20.27
C ASN A 117 -5.69 -0.60 -21.26
N GLU A 118 -5.87 -1.24 -22.43
CA GLU A 118 -4.82 -1.52 -23.43
C GLU A 118 -3.57 -2.20 -22.84
N GLN A 119 -3.72 -2.78 -21.65
CA GLN A 119 -2.68 -3.46 -20.91
C GLN A 119 -2.82 -4.95 -21.18
N GLY A 120 -1.78 -5.55 -21.76
CA GLY A 120 -1.78 -6.98 -22.06
C GLY A 120 -2.13 -7.82 -20.82
N ILE A 121 -3.01 -8.81 -21.00
CA ILE A 121 -3.48 -9.68 -19.93
C ILE A 121 -2.31 -10.58 -19.48
N GLY A 122 -1.68 -10.22 -18.35
CA GLY A 122 -0.71 -11.05 -17.62
C GLY A 122 0.33 -11.77 -18.48
N ASN A 123 1.44 -11.10 -18.83
CA ASN A 123 2.50 -11.77 -19.59
C ASN A 123 3.48 -12.48 -18.64
N ARG A 124 3.52 -13.82 -18.69
CA ARG A 124 4.46 -14.63 -17.90
C ARG A 124 5.91 -14.58 -18.39
N LYS A 125 6.18 -14.01 -19.57
CA LYS A 125 7.53 -13.91 -20.14
C LYS A 125 8.21 -12.61 -19.75
N PHE A 126 9.32 -12.70 -19.04
CA PHE A 126 10.17 -11.55 -18.70
C PHE A 126 10.85 -10.99 -19.95
N LYS A 127 10.60 -9.72 -20.28
CA LYS A 127 11.19 -9.06 -21.45
C LYS A 127 12.38 -8.19 -21.01
N TRP A 128 13.59 -8.66 -21.29
CA TRP A 128 14.83 -7.97 -20.89
C TRP A 128 14.96 -6.54 -21.45
N TYR A 129 14.47 -6.29 -22.67
CA TYR A 129 14.44 -4.96 -23.24
C TYR A 129 13.61 -3.97 -22.39
N GLN A 130 12.43 -4.38 -21.91
CA GLN A 130 11.56 -3.55 -21.06
C GLN A 130 12.20 -3.28 -19.69
N PHE A 131 12.97 -4.23 -19.17
CA PHE A 131 13.74 -4.03 -17.94
C PHE A 131 14.83 -2.96 -18.11
N ARG A 132 15.59 -3.04 -19.20
CA ARG A 132 16.59 -1.99 -19.52
C ARG A 132 15.96 -0.63 -19.77
N GLU A 133 14.82 -0.61 -20.47
CA GLU A 133 14.05 0.62 -20.69
C GLU A 133 13.59 1.25 -19.36
N ALA A 134 13.11 0.44 -18.41
CA ALA A 134 12.72 0.93 -17.07
C ALA A 134 13.90 1.60 -16.34
N LEU A 135 15.10 1.05 -16.44
CA LEU A 135 16.31 1.55 -15.77
C LEU A 135 16.93 2.78 -16.45
N LEU A 136 16.68 2.98 -17.74
CA LEU A 136 17.17 4.15 -18.47
C LEU A 136 16.18 5.33 -18.43
N ASP A 137 14.95 5.10 -17.96
CA ASP A 137 13.91 6.13 -17.87
C ASP A 137 14.18 7.06 -16.66
N PRO A 138 14.42 8.37 -16.88
CA PRO A 138 14.70 9.31 -15.80
C PRO A 138 13.52 9.48 -14.84
N LEU A 139 12.29 9.27 -15.30
CA LEU A 139 11.11 9.33 -14.44
C LEU A 139 11.12 8.20 -13.39
N THR A 140 11.61 7.01 -13.75
CA THR A 140 11.77 5.89 -12.80
C THR A 140 12.69 6.28 -11.66
N TRP A 141 13.80 6.96 -11.95
CA TRP A 141 14.75 7.40 -10.93
C TRP A 141 14.20 8.55 -10.07
N ALA A 142 13.37 9.43 -10.64
CA ALA A 142 12.66 10.44 -9.86
C ALA A 142 11.65 9.80 -8.90
N LEU A 143 10.92 8.77 -9.35
CA LEU A 143 10.00 8.00 -8.50
C LEU A 143 10.75 7.22 -7.42
N PHE A 144 11.88 6.59 -7.75
CA PHE A 144 12.76 5.93 -6.79
C PHE A 144 13.25 6.90 -5.71
N ALA A 145 13.76 8.08 -6.11
CA ALA A 145 14.21 9.09 -5.17
C ALA A 145 13.06 9.58 -4.26
N TYR A 146 11.86 9.75 -4.81
CA TYR A 146 10.67 10.09 -4.03
C TYR A 146 10.31 8.99 -3.02
N GLY A 147 10.28 7.72 -3.43
CA GLY A 147 10.02 6.57 -2.55
C GLY A 147 10.98 6.55 -1.35
N VAL A 148 12.29 6.52 -1.62
CA VAL A 148 13.34 6.53 -0.59
C VAL A 148 13.21 7.72 0.36
N LEU A 149 12.99 8.92 -0.16
CA LEU A 149 12.83 10.12 0.68
C LEU A 149 11.55 10.10 1.51
N SER A 150 10.49 9.45 1.02
CA SER A 150 9.21 9.35 1.72
C SER A 150 9.18 8.25 2.79
N ASP A 151 9.92 7.16 2.57
CA ASP A 151 9.93 6.01 3.47
C ASP A 151 10.94 6.12 4.62
N ILE A 152 12.02 6.91 4.47
CA ILE A 152 12.95 7.19 5.57
C ILE A 152 12.23 7.79 6.79
N PRO A 153 11.42 8.87 6.66
CA PRO A 153 10.61 9.38 7.76
C PRO A 153 9.57 8.37 8.23
N ASN A 154 8.97 7.62 7.29
CA ASN A 154 7.90 6.67 7.58
C ASN A 154 8.33 5.61 8.59
N GLY A 155 9.53 5.04 8.43
CA GLY A 155 10.06 4.01 9.34
C GLY A 155 10.21 4.46 10.79
N GLY A 156 10.43 5.76 11.05
CA GLY A 156 10.52 6.31 12.40
C GLY A 156 9.17 6.72 13.00
N ILE A 157 8.25 7.20 12.16
CA ILE A 157 7.02 7.87 12.63
C ILE A 157 5.83 6.91 12.71
N THR A 158 5.83 5.81 11.94
CA THR A 158 4.71 4.85 11.85
C THR A 158 4.28 4.24 13.17
N ASN A 159 5.18 4.05 14.13
CA ASN A 159 4.84 3.52 15.45
C ASN A 159 3.87 4.41 16.24
N PHE A 160 3.74 5.68 15.85
CA PHE A 160 2.91 6.68 16.51
C PHE A 160 1.74 7.15 15.62
N PHE A 161 1.55 6.51 14.46
CA PHE A 161 0.46 6.88 13.56
C PHE A 161 -0.91 6.65 14.21
N SER A 162 -1.81 7.60 13.97
CA SER A 162 -3.24 7.43 14.12
C SER A 162 -3.78 6.75 12.87
N GLY A 163 -4.04 5.44 12.99
CA GLY A 163 -4.58 4.65 11.88
C GLY A 163 -5.87 5.22 11.28
N ALA A 164 -6.67 5.95 12.07
CA ALA A 164 -7.88 6.61 11.59
C ALA A 164 -7.59 7.71 10.54
N VAL A 165 -6.53 8.51 10.75
CA VAL A 165 -6.14 9.57 9.81
C VAL A 165 -5.66 8.96 8.49
N VAL A 166 -4.86 7.89 8.57
CA VAL A 166 -4.39 7.16 7.39
C VAL A 166 -5.55 6.60 6.58
N ILE A 167 -6.54 5.99 7.24
CA ILE A 167 -7.73 5.42 6.58
C ILE A 167 -8.50 6.51 5.83
N ILE A 168 -8.83 7.61 6.53
CA ILE A 168 -9.61 8.71 5.96
C ILE A 168 -8.85 9.36 4.81
N ALA A 169 -7.56 9.63 4.97
CA ALA A 169 -6.74 10.26 3.95
C ALA A 169 -6.63 9.40 2.69
N CYS A 170 -6.33 8.09 2.83
CA CYS A 170 -6.16 7.21 1.68
C CYS A 170 -7.46 6.99 0.91
N ILE A 171 -8.58 6.78 1.60
CA ILE A 171 -9.88 6.54 0.95
C ILE A 171 -10.39 7.84 0.30
N SER A 172 -10.36 8.96 1.01
CA SER A 172 -10.86 10.24 0.46
C SER A 172 -10.06 10.67 -0.77
N ASN A 173 -8.73 10.57 -0.71
CA ASN A 173 -7.86 10.89 -1.83
C ASN A 173 -8.04 9.91 -3.00
N GLY A 174 -8.21 8.62 -2.71
CA GLY A 174 -8.52 7.57 -3.69
C GLY A 174 -9.78 7.90 -4.49
N LEU A 175 -10.89 8.15 -3.78
CA LEU A 175 -12.20 8.49 -4.35
C LEU A 175 -12.18 9.82 -5.09
N ALA A 176 -11.56 10.86 -4.52
CA ALA A 176 -11.43 12.15 -5.17
C ALA A 176 -10.66 12.02 -6.49
N GLY A 177 -9.55 11.27 -6.51
CA GLY A 177 -8.73 11.10 -7.71
C GLY A 177 -9.46 10.41 -8.86
N ASP A 178 -10.39 9.49 -8.55
CA ASP A 178 -11.23 8.84 -9.55
C ASP A 178 -12.40 9.74 -9.98
N TYR A 179 -13.01 10.49 -9.06
CA TYR A 179 -14.12 11.40 -9.35
C TYR A 179 -13.70 12.58 -10.24
N PHE A 180 -12.62 13.28 -9.89
CA PHE A 180 -12.15 14.46 -10.62
C PHE A 180 -11.27 14.12 -11.82
N LYS A 181 -10.83 12.86 -11.96
CA LYS A 181 -9.89 12.38 -13.00
C LYS A 181 -8.56 13.16 -13.06
N GLN A 182 -8.26 14.00 -12.07
CA GLN A 182 -7.05 14.82 -11.95
C GLN A 182 -6.15 14.29 -10.83
N ARG A 183 -5.70 13.04 -10.99
CA ARG A 183 -4.96 12.30 -9.96
C ARG A 183 -3.71 13.00 -9.47
N THR A 184 -2.94 13.63 -10.37
CA THR A 184 -1.71 14.34 -10.02
C THR A 184 -1.96 15.57 -9.15
N LEU A 185 -2.99 16.37 -9.46
CA LEU A 185 -3.35 17.54 -8.65
C LEU A 185 -3.88 17.12 -7.28
N ILE A 186 -4.63 16.02 -7.21
CA ILE A 186 -5.18 15.50 -5.96
C ILE A 186 -4.06 14.94 -5.08
N ALA A 187 -3.06 14.28 -5.67
CA ALA A 187 -1.87 13.81 -4.97
C ALA A 187 -1.07 14.95 -4.29
N CYS A 188 -1.15 16.18 -4.80
CA CYS A 188 -0.53 17.36 -4.18
C CYS A 188 -1.22 17.76 -2.87
N LEU A 189 -2.51 17.49 -2.68
CA LEU A 189 -3.26 17.93 -1.49
C LEU A 189 -2.74 17.27 -0.18
N PRO A 190 -2.60 15.93 -0.08
CA PRO A 190 -2.02 15.32 1.11
C PRO A 190 -0.55 15.73 1.31
N MET A 191 0.18 15.98 0.22
CA MET A 191 1.58 16.42 0.28
C MET A 191 1.72 17.83 0.86
N LEU A 192 0.84 18.77 0.45
CA LEU A 192 0.76 20.11 1.03
C LEU A 192 0.32 20.06 2.50
N CYS A 193 -0.66 19.20 2.83
CA CYS A 193 -1.09 18.97 4.21
C CYS A 193 0.08 18.49 5.08
N ALA A 194 0.87 17.52 4.59
CA ALA A 194 2.03 17.02 5.30
C ALA A 194 3.14 18.09 5.44
N ALA A 195 3.37 18.90 4.41
CA ALA A 195 4.33 20.00 4.47
C ALA A 195 3.93 21.07 5.51
N ILE A 196 2.65 21.46 5.55
CA ILE A 196 2.11 22.37 6.58
C ILE A 196 2.23 21.72 7.97
N GLY A 197 1.94 20.42 8.08
CA GLY A 197 2.08 19.66 9.32
C GLY A 197 3.51 19.69 9.87
N MET A 198 4.50 19.47 9.00
CA MET A 198 5.92 19.59 9.36
C MET A 198 6.31 21.01 9.78
N LEU A 199 5.83 22.03 9.05
CA LEU A 199 6.08 23.43 9.42
C LEU A 199 5.51 23.77 10.79
N LEU A 200 4.30 23.28 11.12
CA LEU A 200 3.71 23.48 12.44
C LEU A 200 4.55 22.84 13.55
N ILE A 201 5.04 21.61 13.34
CA ILE A 201 5.88 20.93 14.33
C ILE A 201 7.18 21.71 14.61
N ILE A 202 7.81 22.25 13.56
CA ILE A 202 9.09 22.96 13.67
C ILE A 202 8.90 24.39 14.22
N ALA A 203 7.90 25.13 13.72
CA ALA A 203 7.75 26.55 14.02
C ALA A 203 7.08 26.82 15.38
N LEU A 204 6.22 25.92 15.88
CA LEU A 204 5.58 26.12 17.17
C LEU A 204 6.53 25.85 18.35
N PRO A 205 6.43 26.62 19.45
CA PRO A 205 7.22 26.37 20.66
C PRO A 205 6.84 25.05 21.34
N LEU A 206 7.78 24.47 22.09
CA LEU A 206 7.61 23.21 22.84
C LEU A 206 6.44 23.23 23.84
N SER A 207 6.00 24.42 24.27
CA SER A 207 4.86 24.58 25.17
C SER A 207 3.49 24.34 24.49
N ASN A 208 3.39 24.48 23.17
CA ASN A 208 2.13 24.32 22.46
C ASN A 208 1.94 22.88 21.93
N ASN A 209 1.61 21.98 22.85
CA ASN A 209 1.42 20.56 22.55
C ASN A 209 0.28 20.30 21.56
N VAL A 210 -0.80 21.09 21.62
CA VAL A 210 -1.99 20.90 20.78
C VAL A 210 -1.68 21.23 19.32
N GLY A 211 -1.04 22.38 19.05
CA GLY A 211 -0.69 22.79 17.68
C GLY A 211 0.30 21.82 17.02
N ARG A 212 1.26 21.30 17.80
CA ARG A 212 2.21 20.29 17.33
C ARG A 212 1.55 18.93 17.08
N LEU A 213 0.58 18.52 17.90
CA LEU A 213 -0.19 17.29 17.69
C LEU A 213 -1.05 17.36 16.42
N ILE A 214 -1.67 18.51 16.14
CA ILE A 214 -2.39 18.73 14.88
C ILE A 214 -1.43 18.62 13.69
N GLY A 215 -0.28 19.31 13.77
CA GLY A 215 0.76 19.21 12.74
C GLY A 215 1.22 17.77 12.52
N TYR A 216 1.39 17.02 13.62
CA TYR A 216 1.70 15.60 13.59
C TYR A 216 0.65 14.77 12.85
N TYR A 217 -0.64 14.92 13.15
CA TYR A 217 -1.69 14.21 12.41
C TYR A 217 -1.75 14.59 10.93
N MET A 218 -1.48 15.84 10.57
CA MET A 218 -1.43 16.26 9.17
C MET A 218 -0.32 15.57 8.37
N THR A 219 0.85 15.28 9.00
CA THR A 219 1.91 14.52 8.33
C THR A 219 1.50 13.09 7.95
N GLN A 220 0.52 12.52 8.64
CA GLN A 220 0.04 11.17 8.38
C GLN A 220 -0.87 11.04 7.17
N ALA A 221 -1.18 12.16 6.50
CA ALA A 221 -1.86 12.13 5.20
C ALA A 221 -0.92 11.68 4.06
N LEU A 222 0.41 11.67 4.28
CA LEU A 222 1.42 11.36 3.27
C LEU A 222 1.23 9.99 2.54
N PRO A 223 0.83 8.89 3.20
CA PRO A 223 0.59 7.61 2.53
C PRO A 223 -0.45 7.69 1.40
N ALA A 224 -1.39 8.65 1.47
CA ALA A 224 -2.38 8.86 0.42
C ALA A 224 -1.75 9.36 -0.90
N THR A 225 -0.68 10.15 -0.82
CA THR A 225 0.09 10.56 -2.01
C THR A 225 0.80 9.36 -2.62
N GLY A 226 1.44 8.52 -1.80
CA GLY A 226 2.09 7.29 -2.27
C GLY A 226 1.12 6.32 -2.97
N ALA A 227 -0.10 6.19 -2.44
CA ALA A 227 -1.17 5.43 -3.08
C ALA A 227 -1.49 5.92 -4.50
N THR A 228 -1.52 7.24 -4.68
CA THR A 228 -1.82 7.84 -5.98
C THR A 228 -0.68 7.67 -6.96
N VAL A 229 0.57 7.82 -6.49
CA VAL A 229 1.77 7.60 -7.30
C VAL A 229 1.83 6.15 -7.80
N LEU A 230 1.54 5.17 -6.93
CA LEU A 230 1.51 3.76 -7.31
C LEU A 230 0.39 3.45 -8.31
N SER A 231 -0.77 4.10 -8.18
CA SER A 231 -1.86 4.06 -9.16
C SER A 231 -1.43 4.65 -10.51
N LEU A 232 -0.70 5.77 -10.51
CA LEU A 232 -0.16 6.40 -11.72
C LEU A 232 0.89 5.52 -12.42
N ILE A 233 1.78 4.86 -11.66
CA ILE A 233 2.71 3.87 -12.20
C ILE A 233 1.93 2.73 -12.87
N SER A 234 0.85 2.28 -12.23
CA SER A 234 0.01 1.19 -12.73
C SER A 234 -0.80 1.58 -13.97
N SER A 235 -1.18 2.85 -14.15
CA SER A 235 -1.94 3.32 -15.32
C SER A 235 -1.06 3.76 -16.49
N ASN A 236 0.07 4.43 -16.21
CA ASN A 236 0.82 5.18 -17.24
C ASN A 236 1.99 4.41 -17.85
N ILE A 237 2.41 3.30 -17.24
CA ILE A 237 3.53 2.49 -17.73
C ILE A 237 3.01 1.31 -18.53
N ALA A 238 3.23 1.36 -19.85
CA ALA A 238 2.94 0.27 -20.75
C ALA A 238 3.96 -0.86 -20.61
N GLY A 239 3.48 -2.10 -20.77
CA GLY A 239 4.30 -3.30 -20.72
C GLY A 239 4.41 -3.90 -19.31
N TYR A 240 4.17 -5.21 -19.24
CA TYR A 240 4.15 -5.95 -17.98
C TYR A 240 5.50 -5.87 -17.24
N THR A 241 6.62 -6.20 -17.91
CA THR A 241 7.94 -6.21 -17.27
C THR A 241 8.44 -4.80 -16.91
N LYS A 242 8.14 -3.78 -17.72
CA LYS A 242 8.52 -2.39 -17.40
C LYS A 242 7.79 -1.92 -16.14
N LYS A 243 6.47 -2.10 -16.11
CA LYS A 243 5.62 -1.72 -14.97
C LYS A 243 6.04 -2.41 -13.67
N THR A 244 6.24 -3.73 -13.70
CA THR A 244 6.70 -4.47 -12.51
C THR A 244 8.03 -3.95 -12.00
N THR A 245 8.94 -3.59 -12.90
CA THR A 245 10.27 -3.08 -12.54
C THR A 245 10.17 -1.70 -11.91
N VAL A 246 9.40 -0.78 -12.49
CA VAL A 246 9.23 0.57 -11.95
C VAL A 246 8.47 0.56 -10.62
N ALA A 247 7.42 -0.26 -10.49
CA ALA A 247 6.72 -0.43 -9.23
C ALA A 247 7.63 -1.03 -8.14
N ALA A 248 8.48 -2.01 -8.49
CA ALA A 248 9.44 -2.60 -7.56
C ALA A 248 10.52 -1.59 -7.14
N LEU A 249 11.01 -0.75 -8.06
CA LEU A 249 11.97 0.31 -7.73
C LEU A 249 11.35 1.39 -6.84
N TYR A 250 10.09 1.76 -7.08
CA TYR A 250 9.39 2.74 -6.25
C TYR A 250 9.16 2.27 -4.80
N LEU A 251 9.00 0.96 -4.58
CA LEU A 251 8.65 0.35 -3.29
C LEU A 251 9.86 -0.18 -2.50
N ILE A 252 11.08 0.27 -2.82
CA ILE A 252 12.31 -0.04 -2.08
C ILE A 252 12.47 0.88 -0.88
#